data_AF-A0A7Y1VWS7-F1
#
_entry.id   AF-A0A7Y1VWS7-F1
#
_cell.length_a   1.000
_cell.length_b   1.000
_cell.length_c   1.000
_cell.angle_alpha   90.00
_cell.angle_beta   90.00
_cell.angle_gamma   90.00
#
_symmetry.space_group_name_H-M   'P 1'
#
loop_
_entity.id
_entity.type
_entity.pdbx_description
1 polymer ?
#
loop_
_entity_poly.entity_id
_entity_poly.type
_entity_poly.pdbx_seq_one_letter_code
_entity_poly.pdbx_strand_id
1 'polypeptide(L)'
;MKHNIPAKARYAEKLNSNFDFMQNLTYLLFLVCLSFYGSSCQMVTCGPDKEAFLTKYSKFIDKVDRADLDASDSNWEKYDQSFKHYIEDCYDLYEDEMSTRERRQFWMKTLKYYSTRYGESMLNEFSKDAISNDVKENIEEVLDATGRDLEDFVNKNMGEIENLVRDIGKDIEDWASKMKEIFEQ
;
A
#
# COMPACT_ATOMS: atom_id res chain seq x y z
N MET A 1 50.56 55.52 29.20
CA MET A 1 49.99 56.18 28.01
C MET A 1 48.88 55.28 27.46
N LYS A 2 47.63 55.75 27.39
CA LYS A 2 46.50 54.97 26.87
C LYS A 2 46.56 55.01 25.35
N HIS A 3 46.81 53.86 24.71
CA HIS A 3 46.76 53.74 23.25
C HIS A 3 45.31 53.94 22.78
N ASN A 4 45.05 55.08 22.13
CA ASN A 4 43.76 55.39 21.55
C ASN A 4 43.66 54.67 20.19
N ILE A 5 43.03 53.50 20.18
CA ILE A 5 42.79 52.74 18.95
C ILE A 5 41.82 53.56 18.07
N PRO A 6 42.21 53.91 16.82
CA PRO A 6 41.43 54.78 15.96
C PRO A 6 40.06 54.16 15.68
N ALA A 7 39.01 54.98 15.77
CA ALA A 7 37.61 54.54 15.63
C ALA A 7 37.38 53.67 14.38
N LYS A 8 38.05 53.97 13.26
CA LYS A 8 37.96 53.21 12.00
C LYS A 8 38.33 51.72 12.14
N ALA A 9 39.32 51.38 12.99
CA ALA A 9 39.71 49.99 13.21
C ALA A 9 38.62 49.20 13.96
N ARG A 10 37.95 49.84 14.92
CA ARG A 10 36.82 49.25 15.67
C ARG A 10 35.58 49.02 14.80
N TYR A 11 35.34 49.85 13.78
CA TYR A 11 34.22 49.65 12.85
C TYR A 11 34.45 48.48 11.88
N ALA A 12 35.67 48.31 11.37
CA ALA A 12 36.00 47.21 10.45
C ALA A 12 35.91 45.83 11.13
N GLU A 13 36.37 45.73 12.38
CA GLU A 13 36.32 44.49 13.17
C GLU A 13 34.87 44.07 13.49
N LYS A 14 34.01 45.06 13.80
CA LYS A 14 32.59 44.82 14.08
C LYS A 14 31.78 44.44 12.82
N LEU A 15 32.15 44.97 11.66
CA LEU A 15 31.55 44.60 10.36
C LEU A 15 31.92 43.17 9.96
N ASN A 16 33.18 42.76 10.16
CA ASN A 16 33.64 41.41 9.83
C ASN A 16 32.98 40.35 10.73
N SER A 17 32.90 40.63 12.04
CA SER A 17 32.20 39.75 12.99
C SER A 17 30.70 39.59 12.71
N ASN A 18 30.02 40.65 12.26
CA ASN A 18 28.61 40.59 11.86
C ASN A 18 28.42 39.83 10.53
N PHE A 19 29.38 39.91 9.61
CA PHE A 19 29.35 39.16 8.35
C PHE A 19 29.49 37.65 8.61
N ASP A 20 30.44 37.25 9.47
CA ASP A 20 30.63 35.86 9.90
C ASP A 20 29.41 35.33 10.65
N PHE A 21 28.78 36.16 11.49
CA PHE A 21 27.53 35.81 12.20
C PHE A 21 26.36 35.60 11.24
N MET A 22 26.17 36.46 10.23
CA MET A 22 25.12 36.31 9.23
C MET A 22 25.34 35.09 8.32
N GLN A 23 26.59 34.79 7.96
CA GLN A 23 26.94 33.62 7.16
C GLN A 23 26.67 32.32 7.93
N ASN A 24 27.06 32.25 9.20
CA ASN A 24 26.80 31.10 10.07
C ASN A 24 25.29 30.91 10.35
N LEU A 25 24.53 32.01 10.50
CA LEU A 25 23.07 31.96 10.65
C LEU A 25 22.38 31.43 9.38
N THR A 26 22.89 31.81 8.21
CA THR A 26 22.36 31.34 6.91
C THR A 26 22.63 29.84 6.72
N TYR A 27 23.82 29.34 7.06
CA TYR A 27 24.14 27.91 7.04
C TYR A 27 23.30 27.11 8.04
N LEU A 28 23.05 27.67 9.23
CA LEU A 28 22.22 27.03 10.25
C LEU A 28 20.75 26.93 9.79
N LEU A 29 20.22 27.97 9.14
CA LEU A 29 18.88 27.95 8.53
C LEU A 29 18.78 26.95 7.37
N PHE A 30 19.83 26.83 6.54
CA PHE A 30 19.88 25.85 5.45
C PHE A 30 19.91 24.41 5.96
N LEU A 31 20.65 24.13 7.04
CA LEU A 31 20.69 22.82 7.71
C LEU A 31 19.35 22.46 8.37
N VAL A 32 18.66 23.45 8.97
CA VAL A 32 17.32 23.25 9.54
C VAL A 32 16.32 22.94 8.42
N CYS A 33 16.34 23.67 7.30
CA CYS A 33 15.47 23.37 6.15
C CYS A 33 15.73 21.97 5.56
N LEU A 34 17.00 21.53 5.48
CA LEU A 34 17.36 20.19 5.02
C LEU A 34 16.74 19.07 5.86
N SER A 35 16.52 19.30 7.16
CA SER A 35 15.89 18.32 8.06
C SER A 35 14.37 18.19 7.88
N PHE A 36 13.70 19.12 7.19
CA PHE A 36 12.25 19.08 6.94
C PHE A 36 11.85 18.37 5.63
N TYR A 37 12.80 17.99 4.76
CA TYR A 37 12.49 17.26 3.52
C TYR A 37 12.32 15.75 3.70
N GLY A 38 12.44 15.22 4.93
CA GLY A 38 12.45 13.77 5.20
C GLY A 38 11.11 13.12 5.53
N SER A 39 9.99 13.87 5.60
CA SER A 39 8.75 13.36 6.21
C SER A 39 7.52 13.47 5.31
N SER A 40 7.56 12.90 4.10
CA SER A 40 6.36 12.45 3.38
C SER A 40 6.68 11.47 2.23
N CYS A 41 7.17 10.29 2.61
CA CYS A 41 6.91 9.05 1.89
C CYS A 41 7.07 7.94 2.93
N GLN A 42 5.99 7.60 3.63
CA GLN A 42 5.93 6.29 4.28
C GLN A 42 5.90 5.29 3.12
N MET A 43 7.07 4.87 2.64
CA MET A 43 7.16 3.80 1.66
C MET A 43 6.47 2.59 2.28
N VAL A 44 5.38 2.15 1.65
CA VAL A 44 4.80 0.84 1.94
C VAL A 44 5.93 -0.15 1.74
N THR A 45 6.12 -1.06 2.69
CA THR A 45 7.17 -2.08 2.62
C THR A 45 6.50 -3.43 2.54
N CYS A 46 6.98 -4.29 1.64
CA CYS A 46 6.44 -5.63 1.45
C CYS A 46 6.43 -6.45 2.75
N GLY A 47 7.47 -6.32 3.57
CA GLY A 47 7.63 -7.09 4.81
C GLY A 47 8.99 -7.76 4.86
N PRO A 48 9.40 -8.32 6.01
CA PRO A 48 10.58 -9.17 6.10
C PRO A 48 10.35 -10.59 5.55
N ASP A 49 9.09 -11.05 5.50
CA ASP A 49 8.71 -12.41 5.13
C ASP A 49 7.26 -12.47 4.60
N LYS A 50 6.88 -13.62 4.03
CA LYS A 50 5.55 -13.90 3.47
C LYS A 50 4.42 -13.61 4.46
N GLU A 51 4.55 -14.03 5.72
CA GLU A 51 3.49 -13.86 6.74
C GLU A 51 3.25 -12.39 7.07
N ALA A 52 4.34 -11.62 7.22
CA ALA A 52 4.27 -10.19 7.43
C ALA A 52 3.66 -9.46 6.23
N PHE A 53 3.98 -9.89 5.01
CA PHE A 53 3.37 -9.37 3.78
C PHE A 53 1.86 -9.61 3.74
N LEU A 54 1.42 -10.86 3.86
CA LEU A 54 0.00 -11.21 3.82
C LEU A 54 -0.80 -10.49 4.93
N THR A 55 -0.20 -10.38 6.12
CA THR A 55 -0.81 -9.65 7.25
C THR A 55 -0.95 -8.16 6.95
N LYS A 56 0.09 -7.52 6.39
CA LYS A 56 0.05 -6.10 6.03
C LYS A 56 -0.97 -5.84 4.93
N TYR A 57 -0.98 -6.68 3.89
CA TYR A 57 -1.94 -6.58 2.81
C TYR A 57 -3.38 -6.73 3.31
N SER A 58 -3.66 -7.75 4.14
CA SER A 58 -4.99 -7.90 4.74
C SER A 58 -5.41 -6.67 5.54
N LYS A 59 -4.53 -6.13 6.38
CA LYS A 59 -4.82 -4.92 7.16
C LYS A 59 -5.03 -3.69 6.28
N PHE A 60 -4.33 -3.60 5.16
CA PHE A 60 -4.50 -2.54 4.17
C PHE A 60 -5.90 -2.61 3.54
N ILE A 61 -6.32 -3.80 3.10
CA ILE A 61 -7.65 -3.99 2.50
C ILE A 61 -8.75 -3.67 3.52
N ASP A 62 -8.62 -4.14 4.75
CA ASP A 62 -9.58 -3.83 5.81
C ASP A 62 -9.60 -2.31 6.15
N LYS A 63 -8.48 -1.61 5.97
CA LYS A 63 -8.40 -0.16 6.16
C LYS A 63 -9.13 0.58 5.04
N VAL A 64 -8.94 0.17 3.79
CA VAL A 64 -9.62 0.76 2.62
C VAL A 64 -11.13 0.59 2.75
N ASP A 65 -11.57 -0.63 3.09
CA ASP A 65 -12.97 -0.96 3.28
C ASP A 65 -13.65 -0.11 4.37
N ARG A 66 -12.98 0.08 5.52
CA ARG A 66 -13.47 0.93 6.61
C ARG A 66 -13.42 2.43 6.32
N ALA A 67 -12.69 2.86 5.27
CA ALA A 67 -12.58 4.27 4.94
C ALA A 67 -13.88 4.82 4.33
N ASP A 68 -14.75 3.94 3.80
CA ASP A 68 -16.07 4.27 3.23
C ASP A 68 -16.00 5.49 2.29
N LEU A 69 -15.03 5.46 1.37
CA LEU A 69 -14.77 6.57 0.45
C LEU A 69 -15.75 6.55 -0.72
N ASP A 70 -16.26 7.73 -1.09
CA ASP A 70 -16.94 7.92 -2.36
C ASP A 70 -16.00 7.59 -3.54
N ALA A 71 -16.55 7.08 -4.64
CA ALA A 71 -15.76 6.66 -5.81
C ALA A 71 -14.91 7.79 -6.44
N SER A 72 -15.30 9.05 -6.25
CA SER A 72 -14.59 10.25 -6.72
C SER A 72 -13.67 10.89 -5.68
N ASP A 73 -13.51 10.28 -4.50
CA ASP A 73 -12.70 10.85 -3.43
C ASP A 73 -11.21 10.88 -3.82
N SER A 74 -10.57 12.04 -3.66
CA SER A 74 -9.15 12.23 -3.95
C SER A 74 -8.20 11.34 -3.11
N ASN A 75 -8.66 10.84 -1.96
CA ASN A 75 -7.88 9.96 -1.10
C ASN A 75 -7.63 8.59 -1.73
N TRP A 76 -8.38 8.22 -2.78
CA TRP A 76 -8.12 7.02 -3.56
C TRP A 76 -6.70 6.99 -4.11
N GLU A 77 -6.11 8.12 -4.48
CA GLU A 77 -4.75 8.18 -5.03
C GLU A 77 -3.72 7.49 -4.11
N LYS A 78 -3.83 7.70 -2.80
CA LYS A 78 -2.91 7.10 -1.81
C LYS A 78 -3.15 5.60 -1.64
N TYR A 79 -4.41 5.18 -1.73
CA TYR A 79 -4.77 3.77 -1.65
C TYR A 79 -4.38 3.04 -2.92
N ASP A 80 -4.63 3.61 -4.09
CA ASP A 80 -4.27 3.07 -5.40
C ASP A 80 -2.75 2.89 -5.51
N GLN A 81 -1.97 3.87 -5.04
CA GLN A 81 -0.51 3.74 -4.99
C GLN A 81 -0.04 2.60 -4.09
N SER A 82 -0.64 2.47 -2.89
CA SER A 82 -0.29 1.41 -1.93
C SER A 82 -0.71 0.04 -2.44
N PHE A 83 -1.89 -0.06 -3.03
CA PHE A 83 -2.43 -1.28 -3.63
C PHE A 83 -1.54 -1.74 -4.78
N LYS A 84 -1.21 -0.83 -5.71
CA LYS A 84 -0.30 -1.11 -6.83
C LYS A 84 1.03 -1.67 -6.34
N HIS A 85 1.62 -1.08 -5.30
CA HIS A 85 2.86 -1.59 -4.70
C HIS A 85 2.70 -3.02 -4.17
N TYR A 86 1.61 -3.34 -3.48
CA TYR A 86 1.38 -4.71 -2.99
C TYR A 86 1.23 -5.74 -4.12
N ILE A 87 0.59 -5.36 -5.23
CA ILE A 87 0.36 -6.27 -6.37
C ILE A 87 1.61 -6.40 -7.24
N GLU A 88 2.19 -5.28 -7.67
CA GLU A 88 3.26 -5.28 -8.68
C GLU A 88 4.66 -5.43 -8.10
N ASP A 89 4.91 -4.92 -6.89
CA ASP A 89 6.27 -4.91 -6.33
C ASP A 89 6.48 -6.00 -5.27
N CYS A 90 5.41 -6.45 -4.60
CA CYS A 90 5.52 -7.33 -3.43
C CYS A 90 5.02 -8.76 -3.65
N TYR A 91 4.03 -8.98 -4.52
CA TYR A 91 3.41 -10.29 -4.67
C TYR A 91 4.42 -11.35 -5.14
N ASP A 92 5.12 -11.07 -6.24
CA ASP A 92 6.11 -11.95 -6.87
C ASP A 92 7.24 -12.37 -5.91
N LEU A 93 7.56 -11.52 -4.91
CA LEU A 93 8.60 -11.82 -3.93
C LEU A 93 8.24 -13.00 -3.00
N TYR A 94 6.94 -13.27 -2.83
CA TYR A 94 6.45 -14.25 -1.86
C TYR A 94 5.51 -15.29 -2.45
N GLU A 95 5.10 -15.16 -3.72
CA GLU A 95 4.15 -16.05 -4.38
C GLU A 95 4.54 -17.53 -4.26
N ASP A 96 5.81 -17.84 -4.50
CA ASP A 96 6.36 -19.20 -4.45
C ASP A 96 6.31 -19.81 -3.04
N GLU A 97 6.33 -18.97 -2.00
CA GLU A 97 6.21 -19.40 -0.60
C GLU A 97 4.75 -19.55 -0.15
N MET A 98 3.80 -19.03 -0.92
CA MET A 98 2.39 -19.13 -0.63
C MET A 98 1.84 -20.50 -0.98
N SER A 99 1.07 -21.04 -0.04
CA SER A 99 0.14 -22.12 -0.36
C SER A 99 -0.93 -21.65 -1.33
N THR A 100 -1.55 -22.58 -2.06
CA THR A 100 -2.73 -22.32 -2.89
C THR A 100 -3.83 -21.59 -2.10
N ARG A 101 -3.96 -21.90 -0.81
CA ARG A 101 -4.87 -21.22 0.11
C ARG A 101 -4.58 -19.72 0.20
N GLU A 102 -3.33 -19.38 0.49
CA GLU A 102 -2.91 -17.99 0.71
C GLU A 102 -3.02 -17.19 -0.58
N ARG A 103 -2.64 -17.76 -1.74
CA ARG A 103 -2.84 -17.11 -3.05
C ARG A 103 -4.32 -16.80 -3.32
N ARG A 104 -5.22 -17.76 -3.10
CA ARG A 104 -6.67 -17.53 -3.28
C ARG A 104 -7.21 -16.44 -2.35
N GLN A 105 -6.79 -16.45 -1.08
CA GLN A 105 -7.19 -15.42 -0.12
C GLN A 105 -6.65 -14.04 -0.50
N PHE A 106 -5.42 -13.97 -1.00
CA PHE A 106 -4.82 -12.75 -1.50
C PHE A 106 -5.64 -12.18 -2.66
N TRP A 107 -5.88 -12.97 -3.70
CA TRP A 107 -6.60 -12.53 -4.88
C TRP A 107 -8.08 -12.23 -4.63
N MET A 108 -8.74 -12.91 -3.69
CA MET A 108 -10.07 -12.48 -3.25
C MET A 108 -10.08 -11.14 -2.54
N LYS A 109 -9.05 -10.85 -1.74
CA LYS A 109 -8.90 -9.52 -1.14
C LYS A 109 -8.59 -8.46 -2.21
N THR A 110 -7.84 -8.82 -3.24
CA THR A 110 -7.63 -7.99 -4.44
C THR A 110 -8.96 -7.68 -5.12
N LEU A 111 -9.80 -8.68 -5.31
CA LEU A 111 -11.14 -8.51 -5.86
C LEU A 111 -12.03 -7.62 -4.96
N LYS A 112 -11.94 -7.77 -3.62
CA LYS A 112 -12.58 -6.86 -2.66
C LYS A 112 -12.14 -5.42 -2.88
N TYR A 113 -10.83 -5.16 -3.05
CA TYR A 113 -10.32 -3.82 -3.35
C TYR A 113 -10.97 -3.22 -4.59
N TYR A 114 -10.95 -3.95 -5.71
CA TYR A 114 -11.56 -3.49 -6.96
C TYR A 114 -13.05 -3.19 -6.77
N SER A 115 -13.75 -3.99 -5.96
CA SER A 115 -15.18 -3.76 -5.71
C SER A 115 -15.42 -2.52 -4.88
N THR A 116 -14.64 -2.32 -3.82
CA THR A 116 -14.74 -1.11 -2.99
C THR A 116 -14.38 0.14 -3.81
N ARG A 117 -13.38 0.04 -4.70
CA ARG A 117 -12.89 1.17 -5.50
C ARG A 117 -13.82 1.56 -6.64
N TYR A 118 -14.40 0.58 -7.34
CA TYR A 118 -15.10 0.80 -8.61
C TYR A 118 -16.58 0.42 -8.58
N GLY A 119 -17.04 -0.33 -7.58
CA GLY A 119 -18.42 -0.78 -7.48
C GLY A 119 -18.91 -1.42 -8.78
N GLU A 120 -20.08 -0.98 -9.25
CA GLU A 120 -20.70 -1.46 -10.50
C GLU A 120 -19.85 -1.20 -11.75
N SER A 121 -18.93 -0.24 -11.69
CA SER A 121 -18.01 0.04 -12.80
C SER A 121 -16.84 -0.94 -12.88
N MET A 122 -16.71 -1.90 -11.96
CA MET A 122 -15.62 -2.89 -11.98
C MET A 122 -15.50 -3.61 -13.33
N LEU A 123 -16.59 -4.12 -13.90
CA LEU A 123 -16.53 -4.84 -15.19
C LEU A 123 -15.95 -3.96 -16.31
N ASN A 124 -16.28 -2.68 -16.30
CA ASN A 124 -15.74 -1.73 -17.26
C ASN A 124 -14.24 -1.53 -17.06
N GLU A 125 -13.75 -1.51 -15.82
CA GLU A 125 -12.30 -1.40 -15.56
C GLU A 125 -11.53 -2.68 -15.94
N PHE A 126 -12.08 -3.87 -15.68
CA PHE A 126 -11.49 -5.14 -16.12
C PHE A 126 -11.50 -5.30 -17.64
N SER A 127 -12.44 -4.66 -18.33
CA SER A 127 -12.48 -4.63 -19.79
C SER A 127 -11.44 -3.68 -20.41
N LYS A 128 -10.85 -2.77 -19.63
CA LYS A 128 -9.79 -1.86 -20.09
C LYS A 128 -8.41 -2.50 -19.93
N ASP A 129 -7.43 -1.92 -20.62
CA ASP A 129 -5.99 -2.24 -20.47
C ASP A 129 -5.38 -1.68 -19.17
N ALA A 130 -6.19 -1.06 -18.31
CA ALA A 130 -5.73 -0.45 -17.06
C ALA A 130 -5.41 -1.47 -15.96
N ILE A 131 -5.98 -2.69 -16.05
CA ILE A 131 -5.69 -3.82 -15.16
C ILE A 131 -4.79 -4.79 -15.93
N SER A 132 -3.67 -5.20 -15.33
CA SER A 132 -2.74 -6.15 -15.96
C SER A 132 -3.41 -7.51 -16.19
N ASN A 133 -2.98 -8.22 -17.23
CA ASN A 133 -3.51 -9.55 -17.53
C ASN A 133 -3.26 -10.52 -16.38
N ASP A 134 -2.11 -10.45 -15.73
CA ASP A 134 -1.76 -11.29 -14.58
C ASP A 134 -2.79 -11.16 -13.46
N VAL A 135 -3.26 -9.94 -13.17
CA VAL A 135 -4.32 -9.70 -12.18
C VAL A 135 -5.65 -10.30 -12.63
N LYS A 136 -5.99 -10.17 -13.92
CA LYS A 136 -7.23 -10.73 -14.48
C LYS A 136 -7.22 -12.26 -14.40
N GLU A 137 -6.16 -12.89 -14.88
CA GLU A 137 -6.00 -14.35 -14.90
C GLU A 137 -6.07 -14.93 -13.48
N ASN A 138 -5.38 -14.32 -12.51
CA ASN A 138 -5.42 -14.77 -11.14
C ASN A 138 -6.81 -14.62 -10.49
N ILE A 139 -7.53 -13.52 -10.79
CA ILE A 139 -8.90 -13.32 -10.29
C ILE A 139 -9.87 -14.32 -10.94
N GLU A 140 -9.74 -14.56 -12.24
CA GLU A 140 -10.53 -15.56 -12.97
C GLU A 140 -10.29 -16.96 -12.39
N GLU A 141 -9.04 -17.37 -12.14
CA GLU A 141 -8.74 -18.66 -11.51
C GLU A 141 -9.44 -18.81 -10.15
N VAL A 142 -9.42 -17.75 -9.33
CA VAL A 142 -10.06 -17.78 -8.02
C VAL A 142 -11.57 -17.85 -8.13
N LEU A 143 -12.19 -17.12 -9.06
CA LEU A 143 -13.63 -17.14 -9.28
C LEU A 143 -14.09 -18.49 -9.85
N ASP A 144 -13.36 -19.06 -10.80
CA ASP A 144 -13.60 -20.39 -11.36
C ASP A 144 -13.55 -21.47 -10.28
N ALA A 145 -12.62 -21.36 -9.32
CA ALA A 145 -12.55 -22.25 -8.17
C ALA A 145 -13.79 -22.17 -7.26
N THR A 146 -14.57 -21.09 -7.34
CA THR A 146 -15.87 -20.93 -6.68
C THR A 146 -17.07 -21.28 -7.57
N GLY A 147 -16.83 -21.67 -8.82
CA GLY A 147 -17.86 -21.93 -9.82
C GLY A 147 -18.58 -20.67 -10.30
N ARG A 148 -17.88 -19.52 -10.31
CA ARG A 148 -18.42 -18.21 -10.72
C ARG A 148 -17.51 -17.59 -11.76
N ASP A 149 -18.07 -16.74 -12.61
CA ASP A 149 -17.29 -15.84 -13.45
C ASP A 149 -17.33 -14.40 -12.90
N LEU A 150 -16.55 -13.51 -13.50
CA LEU A 150 -16.44 -12.12 -13.09
C LEU A 150 -17.76 -11.34 -13.29
N GLU A 151 -18.51 -11.63 -14.35
CA GLU A 151 -19.79 -10.96 -14.64
C GLU A 151 -20.85 -11.33 -13.58
N ASP A 152 -20.97 -12.62 -13.30
CA ASP A 152 -21.81 -13.17 -12.24
C ASP A 152 -21.39 -12.65 -10.86
N PHE A 153 -20.08 -12.51 -10.63
CA PHE A 153 -19.55 -11.92 -9.40
C PHE A 153 -20.05 -10.48 -9.21
N VAL A 154 -19.83 -9.60 -10.18
CA VAL A 154 -20.20 -8.19 -10.09
C VAL A 154 -21.72 -8.02 -10.02
N ASN A 155 -22.48 -8.72 -10.87
CA ASN A 155 -23.93 -8.52 -10.98
C ASN A 155 -24.71 -9.04 -9.77
N LYS A 156 -24.23 -10.10 -9.10
CA LYS A 156 -25.01 -10.80 -8.05
C LYS A 156 -24.45 -10.62 -6.65
N ASN A 157 -23.16 -10.28 -6.47
CA ASN A 157 -22.49 -10.45 -5.17
C ASN A 157 -21.70 -9.24 -4.69
N MET A 158 -21.83 -8.07 -5.33
CA MET A 158 -21.07 -6.88 -4.93
C MET A 158 -21.30 -6.47 -3.46
N GLY A 159 -22.50 -6.72 -2.92
CA GLY A 159 -22.82 -6.54 -1.50
C GLY A 159 -22.49 -7.75 -0.60
N GLU A 160 -22.06 -8.87 -1.16
CA GLU A 160 -21.80 -10.15 -0.46
C GLU A 160 -20.33 -10.59 -0.52
N ILE A 161 -19.42 -9.71 -0.95
CA ILE A 161 -17.99 -10.01 -1.01
C ILE A 161 -17.42 -10.46 0.33
N GLU A 162 -17.92 -9.91 1.43
CA GLU A 162 -17.53 -10.35 2.77
C GLU A 162 -17.92 -11.81 3.03
N ASN A 163 -19.10 -12.23 2.55
CA ASN A 163 -19.53 -13.61 2.64
C ASN A 163 -18.66 -14.51 1.77
N LEU A 164 -18.26 -14.09 0.56
CA LEU A 164 -17.38 -14.87 -0.31
C LEU A 164 -15.97 -15.03 0.27
N VAL A 165 -15.38 -13.97 0.81
CA VAL A 165 -14.09 -14.03 1.51
C VAL A 165 -14.18 -14.99 2.70
N ARG A 166 -15.31 -14.96 3.43
CA ARG A 166 -15.58 -15.85 4.56
C ARG A 166 -15.84 -17.30 4.13
N ASP A 167 -16.57 -17.51 3.05
CA ASP A 167 -16.98 -18.83 2.54
C ASP A 167 -15.78 -19.57 1.96
N ILE A 168 -14.90 -18.89 1.22
CA ILE A 168 -13.59 -19.47 0.87
C ILE A 168 -12.82 -19.84 2.14
N GLY A 169 -12.81 -18.98 3.16
CA GLY A 169 -12.23 -19.29 4.45
C GLY A 169 -12.75 -20.59 5.07
N LYS A 170 -14.06 -20.88 4.93
CA LYS A 170 -14.74 -22.08 5.44
C LYS A 170 -14.58 -23.32 4.56
N ASP A 171 -14.71 -23.19 3.24
CA ASP A 171 -14.49 -24.30 2.29
C ASP A 171 -13.06 -24.83 2.40
N ILE A 172 -12.13 -23.98 2.80
CA ILE A 172 -10.76 -24.37 3.14
C ILE A 172 -10.67 -25.17 4.46
N GLU A 173 -11.47 -24.86 5.49
CA GLU A 173 -11.53 -25.65 6.72
C GLU A 173 -12.10 -27.06 6.46
N ASP A 174 -13.08 -27.16 5.57
CA ASP A 174 -13.64 -28.44 5.13
C ASP A 174 -12.64 -29.28 4.32
N TRP A 175 -11.81 -28.64 3.48
CA TRP A 175 -10.73 -29.32 2.75
C TRP A 175 -9.57 -29.75 3.67
N ALA A 176 -9.21 -28.92 4.65
CA ALA A 176 -8.21 -29.26 5.67
C ALA A 176 -8.64 -30.44 6.55
N SER A 177 -9.94 -30.51 6.88
CA SER A 177 -10.54 -31.62 7.62
C SER A 177 -10.51 -32.92 6.82
N LYS A 178 -10.87 -32.87 5.52
CA LYS A 178 -10.77 -34.02 4.60
C LYS A 178 -9.33 -34.50 4.41
N MET A 179 -8.36 -33.60 4.35
CA MET A 179 -6.94 -33.97 4.26
C MET A 179 -6.43 -34.63 5.55
N LYS A 180 -6.90 -34.18 6.71
CA LYS A 180 -6.54 -34.78 8.00
C LYS A 180 -7.01 -36.23 8.12
N GLU A 181 -8.20 -36.55 7.62
CA GLU A 181 -8.69 -37.94 7.53
C GLU A 181 -7.86 -38.83 6.60
N ILE A 182 -7.28 -38.26 5.53
CA ILE A 182 -6.42 -39.00 4.59
C ILE A 182 -5.03 -39.28 5.18
N PHE A 183 -4.52 -38.40 6.06
CA PHE A 183 -3.21 -38.57 6.71
C PHE A 183 -3.24 -39.38 8.02
N GLU A 184 -4.43 -39.66 8.57
CA GLU A 184 -4.62 -40.52 9.75
C GLU A 184 -5.03 -41.97 9.39
N GLN A 185 -5.01 -42.35 8.10
CA GLN A 185 -5.04 -43.74 7.61
C GLN A 185 -3.63 -44.22 7.21
#